data_AF-A0A6G7KB85-F1
#
_entry.id   AF-A0A6G7KB85-F1
#
_cell.length_a   1.000
_cell.length_b   1.000
_cell.length_c   1.000
_cell.angle_alpha   90.00
_cell.angle_beta   90.00
_cell.angle_gamma   90.00
#
_symmetry.space_group_name_H-M   'P 1'
#
loop_
_entity.id
_entity.type
_entity.pdbx_description
1 polymer ?
#
loop_
_entity_poly.entity_id
_entity_poly.type
_entity_poly.pdbx_seq_one_letter_code
_entity_poly.pdbx_strand_id
1 'polypeptide(L)'
;MNTLIVNNRAIDYEELLDIIAQSNGIYENTLIKLLQCNRISLESRLKTLKKNKIISRGKLNKHFYYVNNYDLKHMKDLDLQSMVVQYLVTIGLYTNKIQVNDSLDKNKQLYISVYASGKYNYKNDESIKKLANMIVNQLIHEQDRKYFAHFIVNELTKFPIRVASFSDILQEKYYTTSLETVDVLAIPTKEFIPAIQSNLADVSFRNSENNTTYIRDDILIYLNDSNKLCYFVKENNQYKLQAIPSIVDFFYYLTLNKGSKDTIYLSNDKTEYDNADDLYFQSYLNKEKYNTVQLKKDKQKPQT
;
A
#
# COMPACT_ATOMS: atom_id res chain seq x y z
N MET A 1 -17.65 -9.45 0.11
CA MET A 1 -17.49 -7.99 -0.11
C MET A 1 -16.73 -7.80 -1.39
N ASN A 2 -17.25 -7.03 -2.36
CA ASN A 2 -16.46 -6.62 -3.52
C ASN A 2 -15.50 -5.53 -3.04
N THR A 3 -14.23 -5.87 -2.85
CA THR A 3 -13.19 -4.86 -2.62
C THR A 3 -13.20 -3.95 -3.84
N LEU A 4 -13.49 -2.66 -3.63
CA LEU A 4 -13.46 -1.66 -4.68
C LEU A 4 -12.03 -1.59 -5.22
N ILE A 5 -11.81 -2.14 -6.40
CA ILE A 5 -10.54 -1.99 -7.10
C ILE A 5 -10.41 -0.52 -7.50
N VAL A 6 -9.48 0.16 -6.86
CA VAL A 6 -9.15 1.55 -7.14
C VAL A 6 -8.38 1.58 -8.45
N ASN A 7 -9.04 2.07 -9.51
CA ASN A 7 -8.52 2.15 -10.88
C ASN A 7 -8.22 3.61 -11.21
N ASN A 8 -7.20 4.20 -10.61
CA ASN A 8 -6.93 5.63 -10.67
C ASN A 8 -5.48 6.00 -10.99
N ARG A 9 -4.59 5.04 -11.24
CA ARG A 9 -3.18 5.29 -11.54
C ARG A 9 -2.82 4.83 -12.96
N ALA A 10 -2.08 5.65 -13.68
CA ALA A 10 -1.52 5.29 -14.97
C ALA A 10 -0.42 4.24 -14.77
N ILE A 11 -0.19 3.42 -15.80
CA ILE A 11 0.84 2.38 -15.72
C ILE A 11 2.15 2.95 -16.22
N ASP A 12 3.11 3.02 -15.32
CA ASP A 12 4.53 3.10 -15.64
C ASP A 12 4.99 1.75 -16.22
N TYR A 13 5.60 1.80 -17.39
CA TYR A 13 6.02 0.62 -18.13
C TYR A 13 7.22 -0.08 -17.51
N GLU A 14 8.19 0.68 -16.98
CA GLU A 14 9.38 0.11 -16.33
C GLU A 14 8.97 -0.57 -15.03
N GLU A 15 8.14 0.09 -14.22
CA GLU A 15 7.57 -0.49 -13.01
C GLU A 15 6.79 -1.79 -13.29
N LEU A 16 5.94 -1.81 -14.33
CA LEU A 16 5.21 -3.03 -14.73
C LEU A 16 6.16 -4.18 -15.07
N LEU A 17 7.22 -3.90 -15.83
CA LEU A 17 8.20 -4.92 -16.22
C LEU A 17 8.98 -5.44 -15.02
N ASP A 18 9.45 -4.54 -14.14
CA ASP A 18 10.16 -4.89 -12.92
C ASP A 18 9.30 -5.79 -12.03
N ILE A 19 8.03 -5.45 -11.82
CA ILE A 19 7.11 -6.28 -11.03
C ILE A 19 6.98 -7.68 -11.63
N ILE A 20 6.75 -7.80 -12.94
CA ILE A 20 6.59 -9.12 -13.58
C ILE A 20 7.88 -9.93 -13.49
N ALA A 21 9.03 -9.29 -13.70
CA ALA A 21 10.34 -9.95 -13.64
C ALA A 21 10.64 -10.46 -12.23
N GLN A 22 10.43 -9.64 -11.20
CA GLN A 22 10.79 -9.96 -9.82
C GLN A 22 9.77 -10.84 -9.11
N SER A 23 8.52 -10.91 -9.59
CA SER A 23 7.48 -11.73 -8.97
C SER A 23 7.66 -13.24 -9.22
N ASN A 24 8.43 -13.63 -10.25
CA ASN A 24 8.51 -15.00 -10.78
C ASN A 24 7.16 -15.65 -11.16
N GLY A 25 6.08 -14.88 -11.15
CA GLY A 25 4.72 -15.31 -11.46
C GLY A 25 3.72 -14.43 -10.75
N ILE A 26 2.82 -13.82 -11.52
CA ILE A 26 1.83 -12.89 -10.95
C ILE A 26 0.50 -12.98 -11.70
N TYR A 27 -0.62 -12.98 -10.96
CA TYR A 27 -1.94 -12.92 -11.57
C TYR A 27 -2.18 -11.56 -12.20
N GLU A 28 -2.90 -11.54 -13.32
CA GLU A 28 -3.35 -10.28 -13.94
C GLU A 28 -4.14 -9.42 -12.95
N ASN A 29 -5.00 -10.05 -12.14
CA ASN A 29 -5.78 -9.35 -11.12
C ASN A 29 -4.91 -8.75 -10.02
N THR A 30 -3.82 -9.41 -9.64
CA THR A 30 -2.84 -8.88 -8.68
C THR A 30 -2.12 -7.67 -9.26
N LEU A 31 -1.74 -7.70 -10.55
CA LEU A 31 -1.18 -6.52 -11.23
C LEU A 31 -2.14 -5.33 -11.24
N ILE A 32 -3.44 -5.56 -11.51
CA ILE A 32 -4.46 -4.50 -11.44
C ILE A 32 -4.50 -3.87 -10.05
N LYS A 33 -4.47 -4.69 -9.00
CA LYS A 33 -4.49 -4.22 -7.60
C LYS A 33 -3.20 -3.51 -7.20
N LEU A 34 -2.02 -4.02 -7.58
CA LEU A 34 -0.76 -3.37 -7.27
C LEU A 34 -0.67 -2.02 -7.98
N LEU A 35 -0.82 -2.01 -9.29
CA LEU A 35 -0.66 -0.82 -10.11
C LEU A 35 -1.84 0.15 -10.01
N GLN A 36 -2.93 -0.24 -9.34
CA GLN A 36 -4.17 0.55 -9.20
C GLN A 36 -4.69 1.07 -10.55
N CYS A 37 -4.52 0.24 -11.59
CA CYS A 37 -4.64 0.66 -12.97
C CYS A 37 -5.89 0.08 -13.62
N ASN A 38 -6.40 0.75 -14.65
CA ASN A 38 -7.53 0.22 -15.41
C ASN A 38 -7.18 -1.10 -16.11
N ARG A 39 -8.05 -2.10 -15.94
CA ARG A 39 -7.92 -3.43 -16.57
C ARG A 39 -7.68 -3.39 -18.08
N ILE A 40 -8.44 -2.60 -18.83
CA ILE A 40 -8.33 -2.52 -20.30
C ILE A 40 -6.95 -1.96 -20.68
N SER A 41 -6.50 -0.93 -19.97
CA SER A 41 -5.18 -0.34 -20.18
C SER A 41 -4.04 -1.32 -19.86
N LEU A 42 -4.20 -2.14 -18.81
CA LEU A 42 -3.25 -3.18 -18.48
C LEU A 42 -3.23 -4.30 -19.53
N GLU A 43 -4.39 -4.85 -19.90
CA GLU A 43 -4.52 -5.91 -20.90
C GLU A 43 -3.87 -5.51 -22.25
N SER A 44 -4.06 -4.26 -22.68
CA SER A 44 -3.44 -3.72 -23.90
C SER A 44 -1.90 -3.71 -23.83
N ARG A 45 -1.34 -3.24 -22.71
CA ARG A 45 0.12 -3.23 -22.48
C ARG A 45 0.68 -4.65 -22.42
N LEU A 46 0.05 -5.55 -21.66
CA LEU A 46 0.45 -6.96 -21.55
C LEU A 46 0.39 -7.69 -22.90
N LYS A 47 -0.62 -7.39 -23.74
CA LYS A 47 -0.69 -7.94 -25.11
C LYS A 47 0.49 -7.49 -25.97
N THR A 48 0.90 -6.22 -25.84
CA THR A 48 2.06 -5.66 -26.55
C THR A 48 3.36 -6.32 -26.08
N LEU A 49 3.56 -6.43 -24.77
CA LEU A 49 4.70 -7.12 -24.16
C LEU A 49 4.82 -8.57 -24.62
N LYS A 50 3.70 -9.29 -24.63
CA LYS A 50 3.62 -10.68 -25.12
C LYS A 50 3.96 -10.76 -26.61
N LYS A 51 3.41 -9.88 -27.45
CA LYS A 51 3.69 -9.85 -28.90
C LYS A 51 5.18 -9.68 -29.17
N ASN A 52 5.84 -8.86 -28.36
CA ASN A 52 7.28 -8.59 -28.43
C ASN A 52 8.14 -9.65 -27.71
N LYS A 53 7.53 -10.72 -27.18
CA LYS A 53 8.19 -11.82 -26.47
C LYS A 53 8.99 -11.39 -25.22
N ILE A 54 8.59 -10.27 -24.60
CA ILE A 54 9.21 -9.77 -23.35
C ILE A 54 8.69 -10.55 -22.14
N ILE A 55 7.44 -11.00 -22.18
CA ILE A 55 6.80 -11.78 -21.11
C ILE A 55 6.07 -12.99 -21.68
N SER A 56 5.89 -14.01 -20.84
CA SER A 56 5.05 -15.17 -21.13
C SER A 56 3.72 -15.10 -20.38
N ARG A 57 2.65 -15.61 -20.99
CA ARG A 57 1.30 -15.68 -20.38
C ARG A 57 0.91 -17.14 -20.21
N GLY A 58 0.54 -17.51 -18.98
CA GLY A 58 -0.08 -18.78 -18.66
C GLY A 58 -1.54 -18.61 -18.22
N LYS A 59 -2.21 -19.76 -18.05
CA LYS A 59 -3.55 -19.85 -17.47
C LYS A 59 -3.55 -20.95 -16.42
N LEU A 60 -4.01 -20.62 -15.22
CA LEU A 60 -4.23 -21.57 -14.14
C LEU A 60 -5.71 -21.46 -13.72
N ASN A 61 -6.45 -22.56 -13.85
CA ASN A 61 -7.90 -22.58 -13.65
C ASN A 61 -8.60 -21.49 -14.52
N LYS A 62 -9.29 -20.54 -13.88
CA LYS A 62 -9.99 -19.43 -14.55
C LYS A 62 -9.15 -18.14 -14.60
N HIS A 63 -7.91 -18.15 -14.10
CA HIS A 63 -7.08 -16.95 -13.95
C HIS A 63 -5.90 -16.94 -14.92
N PHE A 64 -5.59 -15.75 -15.44
CA PHE A 64 -4.40 -15.51 -16.25
C PHE A 64 -3.25 -15.02 -15.38
N TYR A 65 -2.05 -15.45 -15.73
CA TYR A 65 -0.84 -15.02 -15.06
C TYR A 65 0.28 -14.72 -16.05
N TYR A 66 1.23 -13.91 -15.60
CA TYR A 66 2.39 -13.49 -16.37
C TYR A 66 3.66 -13.85 -15.61
N VAL A 67 4.64 -14.34 -16.35
CA VAL A 67 5.91 -14.84 -15.82
C VAL A 67 7.06 -14.44 -16.73
N ASN A 68 8.21 -14.19 -16.13
CA ASN A 68 9.49 -14.27 -16.81
C ASN A 68 10.09 -15.69 -16.67
N ASN A 69 9.97 -16.30 -15.46
CA ASN A 69 10.33 -17.68 -15.13
C ASN A 69 9.14 -18.42 -14.51
N TYR A 70 9.03 -19.74 -14.65
CA TYR A 70 7.89 -20.51 -14.13
C TYR A 70 8.02 -20.83 -12.63
N ASP A 71 7.60 -19.93 -11.73
CA ASP A 71 7.45 -20.19 -10.29
C ASP A 71 6.16 -19.57 -9.73
N LEU A 72 5.19 -20.42 -9.39
CA LEU A 72 3.87 -19.98 -8.95
C LEU A 72 3.73 -19.93 -7.42
N LYS A 73 4.80 -20.20 -6.67
CA LYS A 73 4.77 -20.37 -5.20
C LYS A 73 4.19 -19.15 -4.49
N HIS A 74 4.59 -17.94 -4.90
CA HIS A 74 4.31 -16.69 -4.19
C HIS A 74 3.10 -15.93 -4.69
N MET A 75 2.34 -16.47 -5.65
CA MET A 75 1.24 -15.72 -6.28
C MET A 75 0.10 -15.38 -5.31
N LYS A 76 -0.20 -16.28 -4.37
CA LYS A 76 -1.25 -16.04 -3.35
C LYS A 76 -0.81 -14.97 -2.35
N ASP A 77 0.44 -15.01 -1.95
CA ASP A 77 1.06 -14.02 -1.06
C ASP A 77 1.06 -12.63 -1.68
N LEU A 78 1.50 -12.52 -2.93
CA LEU A 78 1.46 -11.26 -3.68
C LEU A 78 0.03 -10.76 -3.87
N ASP A 79 -0.96 -11.64 -4.10
CA ASP A 79 -2.36 -11.23 -4.17
C ASP A 79 -2.87 -10.67 -2.84
N LEU A 80 -2.50 -11.29 -1.71
CA LEU A 80 -2.81 -10.81 -0.37
C LEU A 80 -2.14 -9.47 -0.07
N GLN A 81 -0.85 -9.32 -0.38
CA GLN A 81 -0.10 -8.07 -0.21
C GLN A 81 -0.68 -6.93 -1.06
N SER A 82 -1.16 -7.23 -2.29
CA SER A 82 -1.78 -6.23 -3.16
C SER A 82 -3.07 -5.62 -2.60
N MET A 83 -3.73 -6.29 -1.66
CA MET A 83 -4.91 -5.76 -0.98
C MET A 83 -4.53 -4.61 -0.03
N VAL A 84 -3.33 -4.64 0.54
CA VAL A 84 -2.79 -3.50 1.33
C VAL A 84 -2.65 -2.28 0.44
N VAL A 85 -2.07 -2.44 -0.76
CA VAL A 85 -1.89 -1.35 -1.73
C VAL A 85 -3.22 -0.73 -2.14
N GLN A 86 -4.27 -1.54 -2.26
CA GLN A 86 -5.63 -1.06 -2.51
C GLN A 86 -6.18 -0.28 -1.31
N TYR A 87 -6.04 -0.82 -0.10
CA TYR A 87 -6.53 -0.21 1.12
C TYR A 87 -5.89 1.16 1.39
N LEU A 88 -4.58 1.29 1.20
CA LEU A 88 -3.86 2.54 1.44
C LEU A 88 -4.48 3.71 0.66
N VAL A 89 -4.85 3.51 -0.60
CA VAL A 89 -5.51 4.56 -1.39
C VAL A 89 -6.89 4.90 -0.86
N THR A 90 -7.64 3.91 -0.35
CA THR A 90 -8.97 4.18 0.23
C THR A 90 -8.92 5.08 1.45
N ILE A 91 -7.79 5.09 2.18
CA ILE A 91 -7.60 5.97 3.33
C ILE A 91 -6.86 7.27 2.99
N GLY A 92 -6.46 7.49 1.74
CA GLY A 92 -5.77 8.73 1.29
C GLY A 92 -4.23 8.66 1.26
N LEU A 93 -3.66 7.45 1.26
CA LEU A 93 -2.24 7.19 0.99
C LEU A 93 -2.06 6.68 -0.44
N TYR A 94 -1.47 7.50 -1.30
CA TYR A 94 -1.26 7.19 -2.70
C TYR A 94 0.10 6.54 -2.93
N THR A 95 0.19 5.71 -3.96
CA THR A 95 1.40 4.96 -4.29
C THR A 95 2.19 5.67 -5.38
N ASN A 96 3.42 6.09 -5.05
CA ASN A 96 4.34 6.66 -6.02
C ASN A 96 5.03 5.55 -6.84
N LYS A 97 5.66 4.58 -6.16
CA LYS A 97 6.40 3.48 -6.79
C LYS A 97 6.23 2.16 -6.03
N ILE A 98 6.21 1.05 -6.75
CA ILE A 98 6.12 -0.32 -6.22
C ILE A 98 7.30 -1.14 -6.72
N GLN A 99 7.90 -1.91 -5.82
CA GLN A 99 8.90 -2.91 -6.12
C GLN A 99 8.54 -4.23 -5.45
N VAL A 100 8.86 -5.33 -6.12
CA VAL A 100 8.77 -6.68 -5.55
C VAL A 100 10.19 -7.12 -5.26
N ASN A 101 10.48 -7.44 -3.99
CA ASN A 101 11.80 -7.85 -3.54
C ASN A 101 11.71 -9.21 -2.83
N ASP A 102 12.83 -9.92 -2.79
CA ASP A 102 12.97 -11.08 -1.91
C ASP A 102 13.23 -10.63 -0.47
N SER A 103 12.66 -11.33 0.50
CA SER A 103 13.09 -11.29 1.89
C SER A 103 14.38 -12.08 2.08
N LEU A 104 14.98 -11.96 3.27
CA LEU A 104 16.15 -12.76 3.65
C LEU A 104 15.86 -14.26 3.50
N ASP A 105 14.64 -14.68 3.82
CA ASP A 105 14.18 -16.07 3.69
C ASP A 105 13.58 -16.39 2.31
N LYS A 106 13.84 -15.54 1.31
CA LYS A 106 13.39 -15.70 -0.09
C LYS A 106 11.88 -15.73 -0.28
N ASN A 107 11.11 -15.13 0.64
CA ASN A 107 9.69 -14.86 0.43
C ASN A 107 9.52 -13.53 -0.31
N LYS A 108 8.53 -13.44 -1.20
CA LYS A 108 8.25 -12.19 -1.91
C LYS A 108 7.58 -11.18 -0.96
N GLN A 109 8.06 -9.94 -1.02
CA GLN A 109 7.55 -8.81 -0.27
C GLN A 109 7.50 -7.57 -1.17
N LEU A 110 6.58 -6.65 -0.86
CA LEU A 110 6.51 -5.37 -1.55
C LEU A 110 7.32 -4.32 -0.81
N TYR A 111 8.07 -3.53 -1.56
CA TYR A 111 8.61 -2.25 -1.11
C TYR A 111 7.89 -1.16 -1.88
N ILE A 112 7.10 -0.34 -1.20
CA ILE A 112 6.27 0.69 -1.82
C ILE A 112 6.66 2.06 -1.27
N SER A 113 6.86 3.01 -2.18
CA SER A 113 6.96 4.42 -1.82
C SER A 113 5.57 5.01 -1.89
N VAL A 114 5.08 5.55 -0.78
CA VAL A 114 3.76 6.18 -0.70
C VAL A 114 3.89 7.66 -0.43
N TYR A 115 2.83 8.38 -0.75
CA TYR A 115 2.69 9.80 -0.44
C TYR A 115 1.27 10.18 -0.06
N ALA A 116 1.15 11.31 0.63
CA ALA A 116 -0.11 11.96 0.93
C ALA A 116 0.12 13.47 1.07
N SER A 117 -0.96 14.24 0.98
CA SER A 117 -0.92 15.67 1.24
C SER A 117 -1.86 16.02 2.38
N GLY A 118 -1.32 16.59 3.46
CA GLY A 118 -2.14 17.19 4.49
C GLY A 118 -3.02 18.30 3.91
N LYS A 119 -2.44 19.19 3.12
CA LYS A 119 -3.22 20.30 2.58
C LYS A 119 -4.38 19.82 1.71
N TYR A 120 -4.19 18.85 0.80
CA TYR A 120 -5.29 18.37 -0.04
C TYR A 120 -6.31 17.51 0.71
N ASN A 121 -5.85 16.60 1.56
CA ASN A 121 -6.75 15.71 2.31
C ASN A 121 -7.64 16.50 3.29
N TYR A 122 -7.13 17.60 3.85
CA TYR A 122 -7.84 18.35 4.87
C TYR A 122 -8.56 19.58 4.35
N LYS A 123 -8.16 20.19 3.21
CA LYS A 123 -8.76 21.46 2.75
C LYS A 123 -10.28 21.36 2.53
N ASN A 124 -10.76 20.22 2.03
CA ASN A 124 -12.13 20.06 1.54
C ASN A 124 -13.03 19.15 2.40
N ASP A 125 -12.53 18.57 3.49
CA ASP A 125 -13.30 17.63 4.33
C ASP A 125 -13.41 18.11 5.79
N GLU A 126 -14.58 18.62 6.15
CA GLU A 126 -14.94 19.06 7.51
C GLU A 126 -14.82 17.96 8.56
N SER A 127 -15.14 16.71 8.21
CA SER A 127 -15.10 15.59 9.15
C SER A 127 -13.67 15.23 9.52
N ILE A 128 -12.79 15.21 8.51
CA ILE A 128 -11.36 14.98 8.65
C ILE A 128 -10.69 16.11 9.45
N LYS A 129 -11.07 17.38 9.23
CA LYS A 129 -10.59 18.52 10.05
C LYS A 129 -10.95 18.36 11.53
N LYS A 130 -12.21 18.00 11.83
CA LYS A 130 -12.67 17.79 13.21
C LYS A 130 -11.92 16.65 13.88
N LEU A 131 -11.69 15.55 13.17
CA LEU A 131 -10.91 14.42 13.65
C LEU A 131 -9.46 14.80 13.96
N ALA A 132 -8.79 15.52 13.06
CA ALA A 132 -7.42 16.01 13.30
C ALA A 132 -7.33 16.90 14.53
N ASN A 133 -8.24 17.87 14.68
CA ASN A 133 -8.26 18.76 15.85
C ASN A 133 -8.48 18.00 17.15
N MET A 134 -9.35 16.97 17.14
CA MET A 134 -9.54 16.10 18.29
C MET A 134 -8.24 15.37 18.66
N ILE A 135 -7.56 14.80 17.67
CA ILE A 135 -6.30 14.06 17.88
C ILE A 135 -5.18 14.98 18.39
N VAL A 136 -5.03 16.19 17.83
CA VAL A 136 -4.06 17.19 18.31
C VAL A 136 -4.25 17.44 19.81
N ASN A 137 -5.49 17.52 20.28
CA ASN A 137 -5.80 17.76 21.69
C ASN A 137 -5.62 16.51 22.58
N GLN A 138 -5.61 15.31 22.00
CA GLN A 138 -5.36 14.05 22.73
C GLN A 138 -3.87 13.78 22.94
N LEU A 139 -3.00 14.29 22.05
CA LEU A 139 -1.55 14.13 22.18
C LEU A 139 -1.03 14.89 23.40
N ILE A 140 -0.42 14.17 24.34
CA ILE A 140 0.02 14.71 25.64
C ILE A 140 1.29 15.57 25.47
N HIS A 141 2.26 15.09 24.68
CA HIS A 141 3.55 15.76 24.51
C HIS A 141 3.51 16.81 23.40
N GLU A 142 4.10 17.98 23.65
CA GLU A 142 4.12 19.09 22.68
C GLU A 142 4.87 18.74 21.40
N GLN A 143 5.94 17.94 21.50
CA GLN A 143 6.72 17.50 20.34
C GLN A 143 5.87 16.63 19.41
N ASP A 144 5.05 15.73 19.96
CA ASP A 144 4.13 14.90 19.18
C ASP A 144 3.04 15.74 18.53
N ARG A 145 2.48 16.73 19.24
CA ARG A 145 1.53 17.69 18.66
C ARG A 145 2.12 18.43 17.47
N LYS A 146 3.34 18.95 17.60
CA LYS A 146 4.05 19.66 16.52
C LYS A 146 4.31 18.73 15.33
N TYR A 147 4.78 17.53 15.60
CA TYR A 147 5.06 16.53 14.56
C TYR A 147 3.79 16.12 13.81
N PHE A 148 2.71 15.82 14.53
CA PHE A 148 1.43 15.50 13.92
C PHE A 148 0.86 16.67 13.10
N ALA A 149 0.99 17.91 13.59
CA ALA A 149 0.54 19.09 12.88
C ALA A 149 1.24 19.28 11.53
N HIS A 150 2.51 18.89 11.39
CA HIS A 150 3.22 18.95 10.11
C HIS A 150 2.54 18.09 9.02
N PHE A 151 2.01 16.92 9.37
CA PHE A 151 1.27 16.07 8.42
C PHE A 151 -0.05 16.68 7.96
N ILE A 152 -0.60 17.64 8.71
CA ILE A 152 -1.89 18.28 8.39
C ILE A 152 -1.67 19.46 7.42
N VAL A 153 -0.58 20.21 7.60
CA VAL A 153 -0.40 21.49 6.89
C VAL A 153 0.51 21.40 5.67
N ASN A 154 1.25 20.30 5.51
CA ASN A 154 2.22 20.17 4.43
C ASN A 154 1.59 19.90 3.06
N GLU A 155 2.36 20.19 2.00
CA GLU A 155 1.98 19.85 0.62
C GLU A 155 2.21 18.35 0.35
N LEU A 156 3.31 17.79 0.86
CA LEU A 156 3.73 16.42 0.58
C LEU A 156 4.33 15.76 1.83
N THR A 157 3.79 14.59 2.16
CA THR A 157 4.42 13.58 3.01
C THR A 157 4.80 12.40 2.13
N LYS A 158 6.05 11.93 2.17
CA LYS A 158 6.50 10.75 1.42
C LYS A 158 7.33 9.83 2.31
N PHE A 159 7.10 8.52 2.24
CA PHE A 159 7.82 7.54 3.03
C PHE A 159 7.70 6.13 2.43
N PRO A 160 8.60 5.20 2.81
CA PRO A 160 8.50 3.82 2.37
C PRO A 160 7.62 2.99 3.32
N ILE A 161 6.85 2.07 2.73
CA ILE A 161 6.16 0.98 3.41
C ILE A 161 6.70 -0.33 2.86
N ARG A 162 6.92 -1.30 3.74
CA ARG A 162 7.18 -2.68 3.35
C ARG A 162 5.97 -3.53 3.68
N VAL A 163 5.53 -4.33 2.71
CA VAL A 163 4.37 -5.21 2.87
C VAL A 163 4.81 -6.66 2.71
N ALA A 164 4.62 -7.45 3.76
CA ALA A 164 4.80 -8.89 3.75
C ALA A 164 3.44 -9.59 3.92
N SER A 165 3.39 -10.88 3.63
CA SER A 165 2.24 -11.73 3.96
C SER A 165 2.61 -12.80 4.97
N PHE A 166 1.65 -13.15 5.80
CA PHE A 166 1.69 -14.34 6.64
C PHE A 166 0.40 -15.12 6.40
N SER A 167 0.45 -16.00 5.39
CA SER A 167 -0.73 -16.67 4.83
C SER A 167 -0.87 -18.13 5.26
N ASP A 168 0.17 -18.69 5.88
CA ASP A 168 0.20 -20.04 6.44
C ASP A 168 0.72 -19.99 7.89
N ILE A 169 -0.09 -20.44 8.85
CA ILE A 169 0.26 -20.44 10.28
C ILE A 169 1.46 -21.36 10.57
N LEU A 170 1.69 -22.36 9.70
CA LEU A 170 2.80 -23.31 9.82
C LEU A 170 4.10 -22.79 9.19
N GLN A 171 4.07 -21.65 8.49
CA GLN A 171 5.25 -21.01 7.92
C GLN A 171 6.23 -20.59 9.03
N GLU A 172 7.53 -20.52 8.69
CA GLU A 172 8.51 -19.87 9.56
C GLU A 172 8.02 -18.50 10.02
N LYS A 173 8.22 -18.23 11.31
CA LYS A 173 7.70 -17.02 11.96
C LYS A 173 8.25 -15.78 11.25
N TYR A 174 7.34 -14.93 10.78
CA TYR A 174 7.71 -13.62 10.26
C TYR A 174 8.43 -12.78 11.34
N TYR A 175 9.45 -12.03 10.93
CA TYR A 175 10.16 -11.08 11.78
C TYR A 175 10.40 -9.77 11.01
N THR A 176 10.50 -8.65 11.75
CA THR A 176 10.70 -7.31 11.18
C THR A 176 12.19 -7.01 11.03
N THR A 177 12.64 -6.54 9.85
CA THR A 177 14.08 -6.42 9.55
C THR A 177 14.61 -5.00 9.35
N SER A 178 13.79 -3.95 9.41
CA SER A 178 14.28 -2.57 9.17
C SER A 178 13.44 -1.50 9.87
N LEU A 179 14.07 -0.65 10.68
CA LEU A 179 13.42 0.53 11.31
C LEU A 179 13.06 1.64 10.32
N GLU A 180 13.62 1.58 9.12
CA GLU A 180 13.49 2.63 8.12
C GLU A 180 12.13 2.58 7.41
N THR A 181 11.47 1.43 7.41
CA THR A 181 10.17 1.23 6.76
C THR A 181 9.03 1.16 7.77
N VAL A 182 7.87 1.67 7.38
CA VAL A 182 6.62 1.25 8.01
C VAL A 182 6.34 -0.17 7.56
N ASP A 183 6.26 -1.10 8.49
CA ASP A 183 6.05 -2.52 8.18
C ASP A 183 4.56 -2.87 8.27
N VAL A 184 4.02 -3.49 7.22
CA VAL A 184 2.67 -4.03 7.18
C VAL A 184 2.73 -5.53 6.96
N LEU A 185 2.09 -6.30 7.83
CA LEU A 185 1.87 -7.74 7.66
C LEU A 185 0.43 -8.00 7.24
N ALA A 186 0.25 -8.47 6.02
CA ALA A 186 -1.05 -8.87 5.48
C ALA A 186 -1.37 -10.31 5.89
N ILE A 187 -2.53 -10.50 6.50
CA ILE A 187 -3.00 -11.82 6.96
C ILE A 187 -4.39 -12.14 6.42
N PRO A 188 -4.70 -13.43 6.19
CA PRO A 188 -6.00 -13.83 5.67
C PRO A 188 -7.16 -13.48 6.61
N THR A 189 -7.00 -13.80 7.90
CA THR A 189 -8.07 -13.69 8.91
C THR A 189 -7.49 -13.35 10.29
N LYS A 190 -8.38 -12.97 11.21
CA LYS A 190 -8.02 -12.72 12.61
C LYS A 190 -7.44 -13.92 13.38
N GLU A 191 -7.55 -15.14 12.84
CA GLU A 191 -7.04 -16.36 13.49
C GLU A 191 -5.51 -16.38 13.60
N PHE A 192 -4.83 -15.57 12.79
CA PHE A 192 -3.37 -15.44 12.79
C PHE A 192 -2.85 -14.51 13.91
N ILE A 193 -3.74 -13.72 14.54
CA ILE A 193 -3.35 -12.71 15.54
C ILE A 193 -2.64 -13.28 16.76
N PRO A 194 -3.09 -14.39 17.39
CA PRO A 194 -2.39 -14.95 18.54
C PRO A 194 -0.93 -15.35 18.23
N ALA A 195 -0.68 -15.89 17.04
CA ALA A 195 0.66 -16.26 16.60
C ALA A 195 1.57 -15.04 16.47
N ILE A 196 1.04 -13.93 15.93
CA ILE A 196 1.76 -12.65 15.82
C ILE A 196 2.04 -12.07 17.21
N GLN A 197 1.02 -11.99 18.07
CA GLN A 197 1.12 -11.44 19.42
C GLN A 197 2.18 -12.14 20.27
N SER A 198 2.34 -13.45 20.11
CA SER A 198 3.35 -14.23 20.84
C SER A 198 4.80 -13.84 20.53
N ASN A 199 5.05 -13.14 19.42
CA ASN A 199 6.39 -12.71 18.99
C ASN A 199 6.54 -11.19 18.98
N LEU A 200 5.54 -10.43 19.45
CA LEU A 200 5.65 -8.97 19.55
C LEU A 200 6.69 -8.58 20.59
N ALA A 201 7.54 -7.61 20.24
CA ALA A 201 8.53 -7.05 21.13
C ALA A 201 8.61 -5.53 20.98
N ASP A 202 8.81 -4.88 22.13
CA ASP A 202 9.00 -3.44 22.23
C ASP A 202 10.32 -3.02 21.59
N VAL A 203 10.23 -2.08 20.64
CA VAL A 203 11.35 -1.57 19.85
C VAL A 203 12.27 -0.67 20.67
N SER A 204 11.76 0.00 21.70
CA SER A 204 12.49 1.04 22.45
C SER A 204 13.74 0.53 23.18
N PHE A 205 13.90 -0.78 23.33
CA PHE A 205 15.00 -1.41 24.07
C PHE A 205 15.84 -2.40 23.26
N ARG A 206 15.57 -2.61 21.96
CA ARG A 206 16.20 -3.68 21.18
C ARG A 206 16.93 -3.16 19.96
N ASN A 207 18.15 -3.66 19.74
CA ASN A 207 18.86 -3.41 18.49
C ASN A 207 18.13 -4.16 17.36
N SER A 208 17.59 -3.39 16.42
CA SER A 208 16.86 -3.88 15.25
C SER A 208 17.76 -4.40 14.14
N GLU A 209 19.04 -4.00 14.14
CA GLU A 209 20.01 -4.46 13.14
C GLU A 209 20.21 -5.96 13.33
N ASN A 210 19.87 -6.74 12.29
CA ASN A 210 19.94 -8.21 12.26
C ASN A 210 18.90 -8.95 13.11
N ASN A 211 17.75 -8.34 13.41
CA ASN A 211 16.64 -9.09 14.01
C ASN A 211 16.20 -10.24 13.09
N THR A 212 16.11 -11.44 13.67
CA THR A 212 15.67 -12.68 13.01
C THR A 212 14.58 -13.41 13.79
N THR A 213 14.08 -12.84 14.89
CA THR A 213 13.29 -13.60 15.88
C THR A 213 11.98 -12.93 16.32
N TYR A 214 11.93 -11.60 16.37
CA TYR A 214 10.77 -10.89 16.90
C TYR A 214 10.06 -10.05 15.84
N ILE A 215 8.82 -9.70 16.12
CA ILE A 215 8.02 -8.74 15.37
C ILE A 215 7.99 -7.47 16.21
N ARG A 216 8.35 -6.32 15.63
CA ARG A 216 8.19 -5.05 16.34
C ARG A 216 6.72 -4.79 16.65
N ASP A 217 6.44 -4.25 17.83
CA ASP A 217 5.09 -3.90 18.25
C ASP A 217 4.50 -2.68 17.51
N ASP A 218 5.35 -1.91 16.82
CA ASP A 218 4.95 -0.93 15.80
C ASP A 218 4.62 -1.56 14.43
N ILE A 219 4.34 -2.85 14.34
CA ILE A 219 3.88 -3.43 13.07
C ILE A 219 2.41 -3.08 12.80
N LEU A 220 2.10 -2.77 11.55
CA LEU A 220 0.72 -2.69 11.07
C LEU A 220 0.24 -4.06 10.61
N ILE A 221 -1.01 -4.41 10.93
CA ILE A 221 -1.65 -5.65 10.50
C ILE A 221 -2.78 -5.32 9.55
N TYR A 222 -2.72 -5.88 8.34
CA TYR A 222 -3.84 -5.83 7.41
C TYR A 222 -4.65 -7.12 7.46
N LEU A 223 -5.91 -7.02 7.88
CA LEU A 223 -6.89 -8.10 7.95
C LEU A 223 -7.67 -8.16 6.63
N ASN A 224 -7.43 -9.20 5.83
CA ASN A 224 -8.05 -9.31 4.51
C ASN A 224 -9.55 -9.65 4.57
N ASP A 225 -9.98 -10.47 5.54
CA ASP A 225 -11.39 -10.85 5.74
C ASP A 225 -12.34 -9.67 5.98
N SER A 226 -11.83 -8.64 6.66
CA SER A 226 -12.57 -7.46 7.09
C SER A 226 -12.15 -6.20 6.36
N ASN A 227 -11.12 -6.27 5.50
CA ASN A 227 -10.54 -5.15 4.77
C ASN A 227 -10.20 -3.99 5.72
N LYS A 228 -9.38 -4.28 6.75
CA LYS A 228 -8.99 -3.32 7.79
C LYS A 228 -7.48 -3.31 7.97
N LEU A 229 -6.90 -2.12 8.08
CA LEU A 229 -5.56 -1.92 8.61
C LEU A 229 -5.66 -1.60 10.09
N CYS A 230 -4.82 -2.24 10.90
CA CYS A 230 -4.82 -2.14 12.34
C CYS A 230 -3.40 -1.99 12.88
N TYR A 231 -3.26 -1.48 14.10
CA TYR A 231 -2.02 -1.49 14.87
C TYR A 231 -2.28 -2.04 16.27
N PHE A 232 -1.24 -2.46 16.98
CA PHE A 232 -1.36 -2.94 18.34
C PHE A 232 -1.24 -1.80 19.35
N VAL A 233 -2.11 -1.82 20.36
CA VAL A 233 -2.05 -0.97 21.56
C VAL A 233 -1.87 -1.87 22.76
N LYS A 234 -0.94 -1.52 23.65
CA LYS A 234 -0.67 -2.29 24.87
C LYS A 234 -1.47 -1.70 26.04
N GLU A 235 -2.43 -2.47 26.55
CA GLU A 235 -3.24 -2.11 27.72
C GLU A 235 -3.15 -3.23 28.76
N ASN A 236 -2.79 -2.92 30.01
CA ASN A 236 -2.68 -3.92 31.10
C ASN A 236 -1.85 -5.16 30.72
N ASN A 237 -0.69 -4.96 30.06
CA ASN A 237 0.19 -6.02 29.53
C ASN A 237 -0.44 -6.94 28.46
N GLN A 238 -1.57 -6.54 27.87
CA GLN A 238 -2.19 -7.26 26.76
C GLN A 238 -2.25 -6.36 25.52
N TYR A 239 -1.96 -6.96 24.36
CA TYR A 239 -2.07 -6.26 23.08
C TYR A 239 -3.51 -6.33 22.56
N LYS A 240 -4.06 -5.18 22.19
CA LYS A 240 -5.35 -5.05 21.49
C LYS A 240 -5.12 -4.43 20.12
N LEU A 241 -5.95 -4.82 19.14
CA LEU A 241 -5.91 -4.23 17.81
C LEU A 241 -6.81 -3.01 17.73
N GLN A 242 -6.26 -1.90 17.22
CA GLN A 242 -7.00 -0.69 16.90
C GLN A 242 -6.95 -0.45 15.40
N ALA A 243 -8.10 -0.15 14.79
CA ALA A 243 -8.21 0.07 13.35
C ALA A 243 -7.74 1.47 12.93
N ILE A 244 -7.31 1.60 11.67
CA ILE A 244 -6.88 2.85 11.03
C ILE A 244 -7.86 3.18 9.89
N PRO A 245 -9.01 3.81 10.17
CA PRO A 245 -10.03 4.04 9.14
C PRO A 245 -9.72 5.21 8.21
N SER A 246 -8.79 6.10 8.54
CA SER A 246 -8.46 7.29 7.74
C SER A 246 -6.97 7.63 7.74
N ILE A 247 -6.58 8.54 6.83
CA ILE A 247 -5.23 9.14 6.81
C ILE A 247 -4.87 9.79 8.16
N VAL A 248 -5.85 10.40 8.85
CA VAL A 248 -5.62 11.10 10.11
C VAL A 248 -5.20 10.10 11.19
N ASP A 249 -5.91 8.98 11.28
CA ASP A 249 -5.58 7.89 12.20
C ASP A 249 -4.22 7.29 11.87
N PHE A 250 -3.87 7.21 10.57
CA PHE A 250 -2.57 6.71 10.14
C PHE A 250 -1.44 7.64 10.59
N PHE A 251 -1.59 8.95 10.40
CA PHE A 251 -0.60 9.93 10.86
C PHE A 251 -0.50 10.00 12.39
N TYR A 252 -1.61 9.77 13.09
CA TYR A 252 -1.60 9.63 14.54
C TYR A 252 -0.78 8.41 14.97
N TYR A 253 -1.02 7.28 14.32
CA TYR A 253 -0.24 6.06 14.51
C TYR A 253 1.26 6.31 14.25
N LEU A 254 1.64 6.96 13.15
CA LEU A 254 3.05 7.28 12.86
C LEU A 254 3.68 8.19 13.93
N THR A 255 2.89 9.14 14.45
CA THR A 255 3.36 10.09 15.46
C THR A 255 3.78 9.38 16.74
N LEU A 256 2.98 8.40 17.17
CA LEU A 256 3.17 7.69 18.43
C LEU A 256 4.12 6.50 18.35
N ASN A 257 4.07 5.72 17.27
CA ASN A 257 4.64 4.37 17.27
C ASN A 257 5.90 4.24 16.42
N LYS A 258 6.15 5.16 15.47
CA LYS A 258 7.25 4.94 14.52
C LYS A 258 8.61 5.14 15.19
N GLY A 259 9.39 4.06 15.25
CA GLY A 259 10.72 4.06 15.88
C GLY A 259 11.75 4.98 15.21
N SER A 260 11.69 5.17 13.89
CA SER A 260 12.51 6.16 13.17
C SER A 260 11.65 7.09 12.32
N LYS A 261 11.78 8.40 12.58
CA LYS A 261 11.09 9.46 11.84
C LYS A 261 11.91 9.95 10.63
N ASP A 262 13.18 9.54 10.51
CA ASP A 262 14.14 10.07 9.53
C ASP A 262 13.81 9.71 8.09
N THR A 263 13.04 8.65 7.88
CA THR A 263 12.61 8.20 6.55
C THR A 263 11.30 8.82 6.07
N ILE A 264 10.71 9.71 6.89
CA ILE A 264 9.52 10.45 6.52
C ILE A 264 9.95 11.80 5.97
N TYR A 265 9.83 11.94 4.66
CA TYR A 265 10.07 13.19 3.97
C TYR A 265 8.81 14.07 4.02
N LEU A 266 8.99 15.32 4.42
CA LEU A 266 7.94 16.33 4.49
C LEU A 266 8.36 17.52 3.64
N SER A 267 7.47 18.00 2.78
CA SER A 267 7.72 19.14 1.91
C SER A 267 6.50 20.04 1.82
N ASN A 268 6.78 21.34 1.69
CA ASN A 268 5.79 22.38 1.39
C ASN A 268 5.88 22.84 -0.07
N ASP A 269 6.66 22.14 -0.90
CA ASP A 269 6.74 22.40 -2.32
C ASP A 269 5.63 21.64 -3.07
N LYS A 270 4.73 22.41 -3.68
CA LYS A 270 3.65 21.86 -4.50
C LYS A 270 4.19 21.14 -5.74
N THR A 271 5.29 21.58 -6.33
CA THR A 271 5.87 20.93 -7.51
C THR A 271 6.34 19.51 -7.18
N GLU A 272 6.85 19.27 -5.98
CA GLU A 272 7.20 17.92 -5.53
C GLU A 272 5.96 17.03 -5.36
N TYR A 273 4.85 17.60 -4.87
CA TYR A 273 3.56 16.89 -4.82
C TYR A 273 3.07 16.56 -6.23
N ASP A 274 3.03 17.53 -7.14
CA ASP A 274 2.55 17.36 -8.50
C ASP A 274 3.38 16.27 -9.23
N ASN A 275 4.70 16.23 -9.00
CA ASN A 275 5.57 15.17 -9.52
C ASN A 275 5.26 13.78 -8.93
N ALA A 276 4.95 13.69 -7.63
CA ALA A 276 4.55 12.43 -7.01
C ALA A 276 3.17 11.95 -7.51
N ASP A 277 2.28 12.89 -7.86
CA ASP A 277 0.91 12.64 -8.30
C ASP A 277 0.75 12.41 -9.80
N ASP A 278 1.81 12.59 -10.60
CA ASP A 278 1.74 12.58 -12.07
C ASP A 278 1.01 11.35 -12.62
N LEU A 279 1.30 10.14 -12.15
CA LEU A 279 0.63 8.94 -12.66
C LEU A 279 -0.89 8.92 -12.39
N TYR A 280 -1.35 9.49 -11.26
CA TYR A 280 -2.77 9.63 -10.97
C TYR A 280 -3.41 10.70 -11.86
N PHE A 281 -2.71 11.83 -12.02
CA PHE A 281 -3.13 12.90 -12.92
C PHE A 281 -3.21 12.43 -14.39
N GLN A 282 -2.21 11.71 -14.89
CA GLN A 282 -2.23 11.09 -16.22
C GLN A 282 -3.40 10.10 -16.37
N SER A 283 -3.72 9.32 -15.33
CA SER A 283 -4.90 8.45 -15.37
C SER A 283 -6.19 9.26 -15.49
N TYR A 284 -6.29 10.38 -14.80
CA TYR A 284 -7.45 11.28 -14.88
C TYR A 284 -7.61 11.83 -16.30
N LEU A 285 -6.55 12.39 -16.89
CA LEU A 285 -6.55 12.92 -18.26
C LEU A 285 -6.94 11.84 -19.30
N ASN A 286 -6.44 10.63 -19.15
CA ASN A 286 -6.77 9.51 -20.03
C ASN A 286 -8.27 9.17 -19.99
N LYS A 287 -8.90 9.24 -18.81
CA LYS A 287 -10.35 9.01 -18.65
C LYS A 287 -11.15 10.13 -19.31
N GLU A 288 -10.78 11.39 -19.10
CA GLU A 288 -11.46 12.52 -19.73
C GLU A 288 -11.41 12.45 -21.27
N LYS A 289 -10.23 12.12 -21.81
CA LYS A 289 -10.04 11.93 -23.26
C LYS A 289 -10.94 10.81 -23.80
N TYR A 290 -10.99 9.67 -23.11
CA TYR A 290 -11.84 8.54 -23.51
C TYR A 290 -13.33 8.94 -23.51
N ASN A 291 -13.80 9.57 -22.44
CA ASN A 291 -15.19 10.03 -22.32
C ASN A 291 -15.55 11.03 -23.43
N THR A 292 -14.65 11.96 -23.74
CA THR A 292 -14.84 12.94 -24.82
C THR A 292 -14.96 12.27 -26.19
N VAL A 293 -14.12 11.26 -26.48
CA VAL A 293 -14.19 10.49 -27.74
C VAL A 293 -15.49 9.69 -27.82
N GLN A 294 -15.91 9.08 -26.71
CA GLN A 294 -17.16 8.30 -26.65
C GLN A 294 -18.37 9.20 -26.91
N LEU A 295 -18.45 10.36 -26.26
CA LEU A 295 -19.51 11.35 -26.48
C LEU A 295 -19.57 11.84 -27.94
N LYS A 296 -18.41 12.04 -28.59
CA LYS A 296 -18.36 12.38 -30.03
C LYS A 296 -18.88 11.24 -30.91
N LYS A 297 -18.54 9.99 -30.61
CA LYS A 297 -19.03 8.82 -31.35
C LYS A 297 -20.53 8.60 -31.17
N ASP A 298 -21.05 8.82 -29.97
CA ASP A 298 -22.49 8.63 -29.70
C ASP A 298 -23.33 9.76 -30.32
N LYS A 299 -22.81 10.99 -30.43
CA LYS A 299 -23.43 12.07 -31.22
C LYS A 299 -23.42 11.82 -32.74
N GLN A 300 -22.54 10.94 -33.23
CA GLN A 300 -22.44 10.58 -34.66
C GLN A 300 -23.34 9.39 -35.04
N LYS A 301 -23.93 8.69 -34.06
CA LYS A 301 -24.96 7.69 -34.35
C LYS A 301 -26.28 8.43 -34.61
N PRO A 302 -26.92 8.25 -35.78
CA PRO A 302 -28.26 8.79 -36.01
C PRO A 302 -29.20 8.27 -34.92
N GLN A 303 -30.04 9.14 -34.36
CA GLN A 303 -31.20 8.69 -33.59
C GLN A 303 -32.15 8.01 -34.59
N THR A 304 -32.14 6.68 -34.58
CA THR A 304 -33.12 5.84 -35.27
C THR A 304 -34.43 5.80 -34.48
#